data_AF-A0AAE9A4Y8-F1
#
_entry.id   AF-A0AAE9A4Y8-F1
#
_cell.length_a   1.000
_cell.length_b   1.000
_cell.length_c   1.000
_cell.angle_alpha   90.00
_cell.angle_beta   90.00
_cell.angle_gamma   90.00
#
_symmetry.space_group_name_H-M   'P 1'
#
loop_
_entity.id
_entity.type
_entity.pdbx_description
1 polymer ?
#
loop_
_entity_poly.entity_id
_entity_poly.type
_entity_poly.pdbx_seq_one_letter_code
_entity_poly.pdbx_strand_id
1 'polypeptide(L)'
;MDTATAKATIANVVTSIKDCADVGMFVFSKMHPAAAALVGVGLLVKNLIISTDSNPVLDDLKGLRSELNNLGDKMGTHFSDLKAFMVAQTFYKSIAVKAAVLSRAMADTNDPDSNETRNSSVAFFKKMYEKNTPLELAYTLKEMLDNKVTNPLKMAMDADELMTEKTFNEWKSLIDGVFAQLWTIECFASGLIYNENTYRQNRLAQELMSFRSSADNWEKEYKAQALFWPQKVRRFVETIQDKTDWKSHNDEAVAIKEGLEKILTDDMFYIVIFPESSSLLKYQKSNDQLIESLKRGGTNILIYRSKTARTVTQEKWDKLKQDVENQRAIKYADGRRGLWMDTEQVKEIAEKQISNCVFLLVVGETSNVVAVQSTHADIWSWGPGWWNWGNYTYSELEKIKGPYLILSAFE
;
A
#
# COMPACT_ATOMS: atom_id res chain seq x y z
N MET A 1 7.93 -37.35 -27.11
CA MET A 1 7.94 -35.92 -27.50
C MET A 1 9.06 -35.74 -28.50
N ASP A 2 8.80 -35.17 -29.68
CA ASP A 2 9.87 -34.84 -30.61
C ASP A 2 10.70 -33.63 -30.12
N THR A 3 11.89 -33.44 -30.68
CA THR A 3 12.82 -32.37 -30.29
C THR A 3 12.23 -30.98 -30.47
N ALA A 4 11.48 -30.72 -31.54
CA ALA A 4 10.92 -29.40 -31.80
C ALA A 4 9.88 -29.01 -30.74
N THR A 5 9.02 -29.97 -30.37
CA THR A 5 8.03 -29.82 -29.31
C THR A 5 8.67 -29.62 -27.95
N ALA A 6 9.75 -30.36 -27.64
CA ALA A 6 10.50 -30.19 -26.40
C ALA A 6 11.13 -28.80 -26.28
N LYS A 7 11.75 -28.29 -27.35
CA LYS A 7 12.33 -26.94 -27.39
C LYS A 7 11.26 -25.86 -27.21
N ALA A 8 10.13 -25.98 -27.91
CA ALA A 8 9.01 -25.04 -27.76
C ALA A 8 8.44 -25.05 -26.33
N THR A 9 8.36 -26.23 -25.71
CA THR A 9 7.90 -26.40 -24.31
C THR A 9 8.82 -25.63 -23.35
N ILE A 10 10.14 -25.80 -23.48
CA ILE A 10 11.13 -25.10 -22.63
C ILE A 10 11.06 -23.59 -22.88
N ALA A 11 11.01 -23.16 -24.15
CA ALA A 11 10.96 -21.74 -24.51
C ALA A 11 9.73 -21.02 -23.93
N ASN A 12 8.57 -21.66 -23.92
CA ASN A 12 7.36 -21.10 -23.33
C ASN A 12 7.53 -20.85 -21.82
N VAL A 13 8.15 -21.78 -21.09
CA VAL A 13 8.43 -21.61 -19.66
C VAL A 13 9.44 -20.48 -19.43
N VAL A 14 10.51 -20.42 -20.23
CA VAL A 14 11.53 -19.36 -20.16
C VAL A 14 10.91 -17.98 -20.34
N THR A 15 10.01 -17.80 -21.31
CA THR A 15 9.32 -16.53 -21.54
C THR A 15 8.55 -16.09 -20.29
N SER A 16 7.72 -16.96 -19.71
CA SER A 16 6.97 -16.64 -18.48
C SER A 16 7.86 -16.31 -17.28
N ILE A 17 9.01 -17.00 -17.14
CA ILE A 17 9.98 -16.71 -16.08
C ILE A 17 10.62 -15.34 -16.27
N LYS A 18 10.98 -14.97 -17.51
CA LYS A 18 11.52 -13.64 -17.82
C LYS A 18 10.51 -12.55 -17.49
N ASP A 19 9.25 -12.74 -17.87
CA ASP A 19 8.18 -11.78 -17.52
C ASP A 19 8.04 -11.63 -16.00
N CYS A 20 8.21 -12.70 -15.23
CA CYS A 20 8.25 -12.64 -13.76
C CYS A 20 9.51 -11.92 -13.24
N ALA A 21 10.66 -12.17 -13.86
CA ALA A 21 11.93 -11.57 -13.47
C ALA A 21 11.95 -10.04 -13.66
N ASP A 22 11.18 -9.49 -14.60
CA ASP A 22 10.99 -8.04 -14.76
C ASP A 22 10.28 -7.40 -13.56
N VAL A 23 9.44 -8.16 -12.85
CA VAL A 23 8.77 -7.73 -11.61
C VAL A 23 9.61 -8.04 -10.37
N GLY A 24 10.53 -9.00 -10.49
CA GLY A 24 11.41 -9.44 -9.40
C GLY A 24 10.83 -10.58 -8.54
N MET A 25 9.68 -11.14 -8.89
CA MET A 25 9.04 -12.23 -8.16
C MET A 25 8.16 -13.10 -9.08
N PHE A 26 7.82 -14.30 -8.62
CA PHE A 26 6.85 -15.15 -9.33
C PHE A 26 5.49 -14.43 -9.37
N VAL A 27 4.84 -14.40 -10.54
CA VAL A 27 3.52 -13.78 -10.70
C VAL A 27 2.58 -14.79 -11.36
N PHE A 28 1.49 -15.14 -10.67
CA PHE A 28 0.59 -16.19 -11.14
C PHE A 28 0.02 -15.92 -12.53
N SER A 29 -0.41 -14.70 -12.83
CA SER A 29 -0.97 -14.36 -14.16
C SER A 29 0.05 -14.47 -15.29
N LYS A 30 1.35 -14.36 -15.01
CA LYS A 30 2.44 -14.51 -15.97
C LYS A 30 2.87 -15.97 -16.14
N MET A 31 2.80 -16.77 -15.07
CA MET A 31 3.16 -18.19 -15.07
C MET A 31 2.01 -19.11 -15.51
N HIS A 32 0.76 -18.75 -15.23
CA HIS A 32 -0.41 -19.58 -15.49
C HIS A 32 -0.55 -20.01 -16.97
N PRO A 33 -0.31 -19.13 -17.97
CA PRO A 33 -0.31 -19.53 -19.38
C PRO A 33 0.69 -20.64 -19.72
N ALA A 34 1.78 -20.77 -18.96
CA ALA A 34 2.80 -21.80 -19.14
C ALA A 34 2.56 -23.07 -18.30
N ALA A 35 1.38 -23.25 -17.68
CA ALA A 35 1.08 -24.41 -16.82
C ALA A 35 1.38 -25.76 -17.50
N ALA A 36 0.82 -25.97 -18.70
CA ALA A 36 1.02 -27.21 -19.46
C ALA A 36 2.49 -27.38 -19.87
N ALA A 37 3.17 -26.27 -20.19
CA ALA A 37 4.58 -26.31 -20.54
C ALA A 37 5.46 -26.71 -19.35
N LEU A 38 5.18 -26.20 -18.14
CA LEU A 38 5.85 -26.58 -16.90
C LEU A 38 5.70 -28.09 -16.61
N VAL A 39 4.48 -28.63 -16.74
CA VAL A 39 4.22 -30.07 -16.64
C VAL A 39 5.04 -30.83 -17.68
N GLY A 40 5.06 -30.35 -18.93
CA GLY A 40 5.85 -30.91 -20.02
C GLY A 40 7.36 -30.92 -19.75
N VAL A 41 7.92 -29.86 -19.16
CA VAL A 41 9.34 -29.84 -18.74
C VAL A 41 9.60 -30.89 -17.67
N GLY A 42 8.73 -31.03 -16.66
CA GLY A 42 8.87 -32.07 -15.64
C GLY A 42 8.87 -33.48 -16.23
N LEU A 43 7.98 -33.75 -17.19
CA LEU A 43 7.93 -35.01 -17.92
C LEU A 43 9.16 -35.22 -18.81
N LEU A 44 9.66 -34.17 -19.45
CA LEU A 44 10.89 -34.21 -20.24
C LEU A 44 12.09 -34.61 -19.37
N VAL A 45 12.29 -33.96 -18.22
CA VAL A 45 13.34 -34.29 -17.26
C VAL A 45 13.21 -35.75 -16.80
N LYS A 46 12.00 -36.21 -16.50
CA LYS A 46 11.73 -37.61 -16.15
C LYS A 46 12.20 -38.58 -17.23
N ASN A 47 11.92 -38.28 -18.50
CA ASN A 47 12.30 -39.15 -19.62
C ASN A 47 13.81 -39.11 -19.92
N LEU A 48 14.46 -37.96 -19.71
CA LEU A 48 15.90 -37.78 -19.88
C LEU A 48 16.74 -38.60 -18.89
N ILE A 49 16.19 -38.94 -17.72
CA ILE A 49 16.84 -39.83 -16.73
C ILE A 49 17.00 -41.26 -17.28
N ILE A 50 16.04 -41.70 -18.10
CA ILE A 50 15.95 -43.08 -18.61
C ILE A 50 16.63 -43.18 -20.00
N SER A 51 16.85 -42.05 -20.67
CA SER A 51 17.45 -41.98 -22.00
C SER A 51 18.97 -42.17 -21.98
N THR A 52 19.48 -43.02 -22.87
CA THR A 52 20.92 -43.26 -23.10
C THR A 52 21.52 -42.36 -24.18
N ASP A 53 20.69 -41.63 -24.93
CA ASP A 53 21.12 -40.87 -26.12
C ASP A 53 21.50 -39.42 -25.80
N SER A 54 22.47 -38.90 -26.56
CA SER A 54 22.79 -37.46 -26.62
C SER A 54 21.53 -36.68 -27.00
N ASN A 55 21.05 -35.83 -26.09
CA ASN A 55 19.77 -35.16 -26.27
C ASN A 55 19.95 -33.69 -26.73
N PRO A 56 19.37 -33.28 -27.87
CA PRO A 56 19.55 -31.94 -28.44
C PRO A 56 18.90 -30.78 -27.67
N VAL A 57 18.29 -31.04 -26.50
CA VAL A 57 17.56 -30.06 -25.68
C VAL A 57 18.29 -29.69 -24.37
N LEU A 58 19.49 -30.23 -24.13
CA LEU A 58 20.24 -29.99 -22.89
C LEU A 58 20.63 -28.52 -22.72
N ASP A 59 21.06 -27.84 -23.79
CA ASP A 59 21.38 -26.42 -23.74
C ASP A 59 20.16 -25.55 -23.42
N ASP A 60 18.98 -25.93 -23.94
CA ASP A 60 17.72 -25.25 -23.66
C ASP A 60 17.35 -25.39 -22.16
N LEU A 61 17.55 -26.58 -21.58
CA LEU A 61 17.35 -26.83 -20.13
C LEU A 61 18.35 -26.05 -19.25
N LYS A 62 19.60 -25.90 -19.70
CA LYS A 62 20.60 -25.04 -19.04
C LYS A 62 20.16 -23.58 -19.02
N GLY A 63 19.60 -23.11 -20.12
CA GLY A 63 18.98 -21.77 -20.23
C GLY A 63 17.87 -21.60 -19.21
N LEU A 64 16.94 -22.57 -19.15
CA LEU A 64 15.84 -22.57 -18.17
C LEU A 64 16.35 -22.54 -16.71
N ARG A 65 17.35 -23.35 -16.37
CA ARG A 65 17.98 -23.33 -15.03
C ARG A 65 18.48 -21.94 -14.66
N SER A 66 19.18 -21.29 -15.59
CA SER A 66 19.74 -19.95 -15.37
C SER A 66 18.64 -18.91 -15.08
N GLU A 67 17.55 -18.95 -15.84
CA GLU A 67 16.43 -18.02 -15.66
C GLU A 67 15.65 -18.28 -14.35
N LEU A 68 15.45 -19.55 -13.97
CA LEU A 68 14.85 -19.90 -12.68
C LEU A 68 15.69 -19.38 -11.50
N ASN A 69 17.01 -19.54 -11.57
CA ASN A 69 17.92 -19.06 -10.54
C ASN A 69 17.91 -17.53 -10.45
N ASN A 70 17.98 -16.83 -11.59
CA ASN A 70 17.88 -15.38 -11.67
C ASN A 70 16.58 -14.86 -11.01
N LEU A 71 15.43 -15.47 -11.33
CA LEU A 71 14.16 -15.11 -10.69
C LEU A 71 14.17 -15.39 -9.18
N GLY A 72 14.70 -16.55 -8.76
CA GLY A 72 14.83 -16.92 -7.36
C GLY A 72 15.69 -15.94 -6.55
N ASP A 73 16.78 -15.44 -7.14
CA ASP A 73 17.68 -14.47 -6.51
C ASP A 73 17.00 -13.10 -6.38
N LYS A 74 16.31 -12.63 -7.42
CA LYS A 74 15.52 -11.39 -7.36
C LYS A 74 14.44 -11.44 -6.27
N MET A 75 13.71 -12.55 -6.18
CA MET A 75 12.72 -12.75 -5.11
C MET A 75 13.38 -12.79 -3.73
N GLY A 76 14.58 -13.36 -3.63
CA GLY A 76 15.41 -13.37 -2.42
C GLY A 76 15.80 -11.97 -1.92
N THR A 77 16.02 -11.02 -2.83
CA THR A 77 16.28 -9.61 -2.49
C THR A 77 15.08 -8.97 -1.81
N HIS A 78 13.87 -9.14 -2.36
CA HIS A 78 12.64 -8.64 -1.72
C HIS A 78 12.46 -9.17 -0.28
N PHE A 79 12.75 -10.45 -0.04
CA PHE A 79 12.71 -10.98 1.33
C PHE A 79 13.78 -10.39 2.25
N SER A 80 14.95 -10.03 1.71
CA SER A 80 16.04 -9.45 2.49
C SER A 80 15.72 -8.01 2.89
N ASP A 81 15.12 -7.24 2.00
CA ASP A 81 14.64 -5.89 2.29
C ASP A 81 13.56 -5.91 3.39
N LEU A 82 12.73 -6.95 3.40
CA LEU A 82 11.66 -7.13 4.39
C LEU A 82 12.11 -7.76 5.71
N LYS A 83 13.33 -8.31 5.82
CA LYS A 83 13.87 -8.79 7.11
C LYS A 83 14.00 -7.68 8.16
N ALA A 84 14.01 -6.41 7.74
CA ALA A 84 13.95 -5.26 8.63
C ALA A 84 12.67 -5.28 9.50
N PHE A 85 11.59 -5.88 9.02
CA PHE A 85 10.39 -6.15 9.81
C PHE A 85 10.58 -7.44 10.61
N MET A 86 11.23 -7.33 11.78
CA MET A 86 11.47 -8.43 12.74
C MET A 86 10.26 -9.34 13.00
N VAL A 87 9.05 -8.80 12.84
CA VAL A 87 7.76 -9.44 13.07
C VAL A 87 7.45 -10.64 12.16
N ALA A 88 8.03 -10.76 10.97
CA ALA A 88 7.66 -11.82 10.01
C ALA A 88 8.61 -13.03 9.97
N GLN A 89 9.46 -13.22 10.99
CA GLN A 89 10.52 -14.25 10.97
C GLN A 89 9.96 -15.68 10.80
N THR A 90 8.81 -15.98 11.39
CA THR A 90 8.15 -17.29 11.26
C THR A 90 7.71 -17.56 9.83
N PHE A 91 7.12 -16.57 9.14
CA PHE A 91 6.73 -16.69 7.73
C PHE A 91 7.98 -16.93 6.86
N TYR A 92 9.03 -16.14 7.08
CA TYR A 92 10.26 -16.27 6.30
C TYR A 92 10.91 -17.65 6.45
N LYS A 93 11.11 -18.13 7.69
CA LYS A 93 11.75 -19.41 7.96
C LYS A 93 10.89 -20.60 7.57
N SER A 94 9.59 -20.54 7.86
CA SER A 94 8.68 -21.70 7.75
C SER A 94 8.12 -21.87 6.35
N ILE A 95 8.07 -20.80 5.54
CA ILE A 95 7.48 -20.81 4.20
C ILE A 95 8.51 -20.36 3.15
N ALA A 96 8.94 -19.10 3.18
CA ALA A 96 9.70 -18.50 2.09
C ALA A 96 11.03 -19.23 1.81
N VAL A 97 11.80 -19.55 2.85
CA VAL A 97 13.07 -20.29 2.71
C VAL A 97 12.83 -21.68 2.14
N LYS A 98 11.77 -22.36 2.57
CA LYS A 98 11.45 -23.71 2.09
C LYS A 98 11.04 -23.70 0.62
N ALA A 99 10.20 -22.73 0.22
CA ALA A 99 9.81 -22.52 -1.17
C ALA A 99 11.03 -22.20 -2.05
N ALA A 100 11.93 -21.33 -1.59
CA ALA A 100 13.17 -21.00 -2.30
C ALA A 100 14.10 -22.21 -2.47
N VAL A 101 14.27 -23.02 -1.43
CA VAL A 101 15.08 -24.24 -1.50
C VAL A 101 14.49 -25.26 -2.47
N LEU A 102 13.16 -25.46 -2.47
CA LEU A 102 12.48 -26.32 -3.44
C LEU A 102 12.64 -25.80 -4.87
N SER A 103 12.50 -24.49 -5.06
CA SER A 103 12.64 -23.84 -6.37
C SER A 103 14.06 -24.01 -6.94
N ARG A 104 15.10 -23.87 -6.12
CA ARG A 104 16.49 -24.15 -6.53
C ARG A 104 16.69 -25.62 -6.84
N ALA A 105 16.22 -26.52 -5.97
CA ALA A 105 16.32 -27.96 -6.21
C ALA A 105 15.59 -28.37 -7.51
N MET A 106 14.45 -27.74 -7.82
CA MET A 106 13.75 -27.89 -9.09
C MET A 106 14.60 -27.39 -10.26
N ALA A 107 15.18 -26.20 -10.16
CA ALA A 107 16.05 -25.64 -11.20
C ALA A 107 17.24 -26.56 -11.51
N ASP A 108 17.86 -27.12 -10.47
CA ASP A 108 19.00 -28.05 -10.58
C ASP A 108 18.64 -29.39 -11.25
N THR A 109 17.37 -29.75 -11.37
CA THR A 109 16.97 -30.93 -12.16
C THR A 109 17.16 -30.74 -13.67
N ASN A 110 17.28 -29.49 -14.13
CA ASN A 110 17.50 -29.13 -15.53
C ASN A 110 19.01 -29.09 -15.88
N ASP A 111 19.82 -29.89 -15.18
CA ASP A 111 21.27 -29.94 -15.35
C ASP A 111 21.68 -30.64 -16.67
N PRO A 112 22.52 -30.00 -17.51
CA PRO A 112 22.95 -30.55 -18.78
C PRO A 112 24.19 -31.47 -18.70
N ASP A 113 24.94 -31.48 -17.59
CA ASP A 113 26.34 -31.93 -17.59
C ASP A 113 26.52 -33.45 -17.72
N SER A 114 25.72 -34.24 -16.99
CA SER A 114 25.74 -35.70 -17.11
C SER A 114 24.43 -36.37 -16.64
N ASN A 115 24.18 -37.59 -17.12
CA ASN A 115 23.04 -38.40 -16.66
C ASN A 115 23.14 -38.73 -15.15
N GLU A 116 24.35 -38.98 -14.63
CA GLU A 116 24.56 -39.30 -13.21
C GLU A 116 24.27 -38.09 -12.31
N THR A 117 24.74 -36.91 -12.71
CA THR A 117 24.44 -35.63 -12.04
C THR A 117 22.94 -35.35 -12.06
N ARG A 118 22.28 -35.51 -13.22
CA ARG A 118 20.82 -35.31 -13.36
C ARG A 118 20.02 -36.25 -12.47
N ASN A 119 20.39 -37.53 -12.41
CA ASN A 119 19.76 -38.52 -11.54
C ASN A 119 19.87 -38.11 -10.07
N SER A 120 21.06 -37.66 -9.67
CA SER A 120 21.32 -37.18 -8.31
C SER A 120 20.51 -35.92 -7.98
N SER A 121 20.45 -34.95 -8.89
CA SER A 121 19.65 -33.73 -8.71
C SER A 121 18.15 -34.02 -8.61
N VAL A 122 17.62 -34.94 -9.44
CA VAL A 122 16.21 -35.34 -9.38
C VAL A 122 15.89 -36.10 -8.10
N ALA A 123 16.77 -37.01 -7.67
CA ALA A 123 16.62 -37.70 -6.39
C ALA A 123 16.63 -36.71 -5.20
N PHE A 124 17.52 -35.72 -5.25
CA PHE A 124 17.57 -34.65 -4.27
C PHE A 124 16.29 -33.80 -4.26
N PHE A 125 15.81 -33.37 -5.43
CA PHE A 125 14.56 -32.62 -5.55
C PHE A 125 13.38 -33.42 -4.97
N LYS A 126 13.22 -34.69 -5.33
CA LYS A 126 12.17 -35.56 -4.77
C LYS A 126 12.23 -35.65 -3.25
N LYS A 127 13.43 -35.85 -2.68
CA LYS A 127 13.64 -35.87 -1.23
C LYS A 127 13.24 -34.55 -0.55
N MET A 128 13.53 -33.41 -1.17
CA MET A 128 13.14 -32.11 -0.64
C MET A 128 11.64 -31.85 -0.77
N TYR A 129 11.07 -32.25 -1.91
CA TYR A 129 9.64 -32.18 -2.20
C TYR A 129 8.83 -32.99 -1.19
N GLU A 130 9.20 -34.23 -0.91
CA GLU A 130 8.53 -35.10 0.07
C GLU A 130 8.54 -34.52 1.48
N LYS A 131 9.60 -33.80 1.86
CA LYS A 131 9.70 -33.18 3.19
C LYS A 131 8.86 -31.91 3.34
N ASN A 132 8.61 -31.21 2.24
CA ASN A 132 7.98 -29.90 2.25
C ASN A 132 7.14 -29.76 0.98
N THR A 133 6.03 -30.49 0.86
CA THR A 133 5.30 -30.45 -0.40
C THR A 133 4.71 -29.05 -0.61
N PRO A 134 4.69 -28.51 -1.84
CA PRO A 134 4.18 -27.16 -2.09
C PRO A 134 2.76 -26.94 -1.58
N LEU A 135 1.89 -27.96 -1.68
CA LEU A 135 0.52 -27.91 -1.18
C LEU A 135 0.46 -27.79 0.36
N GLU A 136 1.27 -28.54 1.11
CA GLU A 136 1.33 -28.44 2.57
C GLU A 136 1.88 -27.09 3.02
N LEU A 137 2.88 -26.56 2.31
CA LEU A 137 3.40 -25.21 2.57
C LEU A 137 2.32 -24.15 2.33
N ALA A 138 1.50 -24.30 1.29
CA ALA A 138 0.39 -23.39 1.04
C ALA A 138 -0.69 -23.46 2.12
N TYR A 139 -1.05 -24.66 2.61
CA TYR A 139 -1.97 -24.80 3.74
C TYR A 139 -1.40 -24.19 5.01
N THR A 140 -0.13 -24.42 5.31
CA THR A 140 0.55 -23.80 6.46
C THR A 140 0.52 -22.27 6.33
N LEU A 141 0.81 -21.73 5.14
CA LEU A 141 0.74 -20.30 4.87
C LEU A 141 -0.68 -19.77 5.07
N LYS A 142 -1.70 -20.49 4.60
CA LYS A 142 -3.11 -20.10 4.77
C LYS A 142 -3.52 -20.06 6.24
N GLU A 143 -3.16 -21.07 7.03
CA GLU A 143 -3.38 -21.08 8.48
C GLU A 143 -2.70 -19.89 9.18
N MET A 144 -1.46 -19.57 8.78
CA MET A 144 -0.76 -18.39 9.28
C MET A 144 -1.49 -17.08 8.95
N LEU A 145 -2.07 -16.98 7.75
CA LEU A 145 -2.80 -15.81 7.27
C LEU A 145 -4.17 -15.64 7.95
N ASP A 146 -4.83 -16.73 8.31
CA ASP A 146 -6.14 -16.70 8.94
C ASP A 146 -6.07 -16.26 10.42
N ASN A 147 -4.91 -16.42 11.07
CA ASN A 147 -4.69 -15.95 12.44
C ASN A 147 -4.02 -14.57 12.47
N LYS A 148 -4.67 -13.60 13.14
CA LYS A 148 -4.21 -12.19 13.23
C LYS A 148 -2.78 -12.05 13.77
N VAL A 149 -2.35 -12.88 14.72
CA VAL A 149 -1.04 -12.77 15.38
C VAL A 149 0.09 -13.35 14.55
N THR A 150 -0.23 -14.22 13.59
CA THR A 150 0.76 -14.86 12.69
C THR A 150 0.71 -14.34 11.25
N ASN A 151 -0.31 -13.56 10.91
CA ASN A 151 -0.49 -13.01 9.56
C ASN A 151 0.58 -11.94 9.29
N PRO A 152 1.57 -12.21 8.44
CA PRO A 152 2.71 -11.30 8.27
C PRO A 152 2.31 -9.94 7.68
N LEU A 153 1.28 -9.89 6.83
CA LEU A 153 0.75 -8.64 6.30
C LEU A 153 0.15 -7.79 7.42
N LYS A 154 -0.70 -8.38 8.27
CA LYS A 154 -1.32 -7.64 9.39
C LYS A 154 -0.28 -7.18 10.40
N MET A 155 0.70 -8.02 10.71
CA MET A 155 1.81 -7.65 11.59
C MET A 155 2.64 -6.48 11.04
N ALA A 156 2.89 -6.45 9.73
CA ALA A 156 3.59 -5.35 9.09
C ALA A 156 2.78 -4.06 9.11
N MET A 157 1.47 -4.13 8.85
CA MET A 157 0.57 -2.97 8.96
C MET A 157 0.50 -2.42 10.38
N ASP A 158 0.52 -3.29 11.41
CA ASP A 158 0.54 -2.85 12.81
C ASP A 158 1.87 -2.14 13.16
N ALA A 159 2.99 -2.63 12.61
CA ALA A 159 4.33 -2.07 12.80
C ALA A 159 4.58 -0.77 12.01
N ASP A 160 3.91 -0.60 10.86
CA ASP A 160 3.91 0.65 10.11
C ASP A 160 3.16 1.73 10.90
N GLU A 161 3.86 2.82 11.22
CA GLU A 161 3.32 3.92 12.02
C GLU A 161 2.02 4.46 11.42
N LEU A 162 1.98 4.63 10.10
CA LEU A 162 0.86 5.25 9.38
C LEU A 162 -0.01 4.26 8.61
N MET A 163 0.30 2.96 8.65
CA MET A 163 -0.47 1.92 7.92
C MET A 163 -0.56 2.25 6.42
N THR A 164 0.61 2.37 5.78
CA THR A 164 0.70 2.88 4.40
C THR A 164 0.21 1.88 3.36
N GLU A 165 -0.27 2.41 2.24
CA GLU A 165 -0.65 1.60 1.06
C GLU A 165 0.55 0.81 0.52
N LYS A 166 1.74 1.41 0.57
CA LYS A 166 2.99 0.75 0.19
C LYS A 166 3.22 -0.53 0.99
N THR A 167 3.18 -0.45 2.33
CA THR A 167 3.37 -1.62 3.20
C THR A 167 2.35 -2.72 2.89
N PHE A 168 1.08 -2.35 2.73
CA PHE A 168 0.04 -3.31 2.40
C PHE A 168 0.30 -4.02 1.07
N ASN A 169 0.59 -3.26 0.01
CA ASN A 169 0.78 -3.78 -1.35
C ASN A 169 2.06 -4.60 -1.50
N GLU A 170 3.16 -4.21 -0.84
CA GLU A 170 4.39 -4.99 -0.85
C GLU A 170 4.19 -6.36 -0.21
N TRP A 171 3.54 -6.43 0.96
CA TRP A 171 3.25 -7.69 1.62
C TRP A 171 2.23 -8.55 0.86
N LYS A 172 1.16 -7.93 0.32
CA LYS A 172 0.18 -8.61 -0.54
C LYS A 172 0.87 -9.28 -1.73
N SER A 173 1.71 -8.53 -2.44
CA SER A 173 2.44 -9.00 -3.63
C SER A 173 3.44 -10.11 -3.30
N LEU A 174 4.15 -9.99 -2.16
CA LEU A 174 5.11 -11.00 -1.73
C LEU A 174 4.43 -12.34 -1.42
N ILE A 175 3.32 -12.32 -0.67
CA ILE A 175 2.56 -13.52 -0.32
C ILE A 175 1.99 -14.17 -1.59
N ASP A 176 1.43 -13.35 -2.51
CA ASP A 176 0.99 -13.81 -3.83
C ASP A 176 2.12 -14.52 -4.59
N GLY A 177 3.31 -13.90 -4.60
CA GLY A 177 4.49 -14.45 -5.25
C GLY A 177 4.96 -15.77 -4.65
N VAL A 178 4.85 -15.96 -3.33
CA VAL A 178 5.13 -17.25 -2.68
C VAL A 178 4.14 -18.32 -3.14
N PHE A 179 2.84 -18.02 -3.15
CA PHE A 179 1.84 -18.96 -3.68
C PHE A 179 2.10 -19.30 -5.16
N ALA A 180 2.45 -18.30 -5.99
CA ALA A 180 2.79 -18.50 -7.39
C ALA A 180 4.05 -19.36 -7.58
N GLN A 181 5.05 -19.18 -6.72
CA GLN A 181 6.26 -20.02 -6.69
C GLN A 181 5.92 -21.47 -6.33
N LEU A 182 5.15 -21.69 -5.27
CA LEU A 182 4.69 -23.02 -4.86
C LEU A 182 3.89 -23.71 -5.97
N TRP A 183 2.97 -22.97 -6.60
CA TRP A 183 2.18 -23.46 -7.73
C TRP A 183 3.06 -23.84 -8.93
N THR A 184 4.06 -23.03 -9.25
CA THR A 184 5.02 -23.31 -10.34
C THR A 184 5.79 -24.61 -10.08
N ILE A 185 6.27 -24.81 -8.86
CA ILE A 185 6.95 -26.04 -8.44
C ILE A 185 6.01 -27.24 -8.58
N GLU A 186 4.74 -27.09 -8.21
CA GLU A 186 3.75 -28.17 -8.28
C GLU A 186 3.40 -28.54 -9.73
N CYS A 187 3.33 -27.59 -10.66
CA CYS A 187 3.15 -27.88 -12.08
C CYS A 187 4.31 -28.74 -12.62
N PHE A 188 5.55 -28.35 -12.32
CA PHE A 188 6.73 -29.14 -12.71
C PHE A 188 6.72 -30.53 -12.06
N ALA A 189 6.43 -30.62 -10.76
CA ALA A 189 6.36 -31.88 -10.02
C ALA A 189 5.24 -32.80 -10.54
N SER A 190 4.14 -32.25 -11.03
CA SER A 190 3.05 -33.03 -11.63
C SER A 190 3.55 -33.87 -12.82
N GLY A 191 4.39 -33.28 -13.69
CA GLY A 191 5.02 -34.01 -14.79
C GLY A 191 6.13 -34.97 -14.32
N LEU A 192 7.00 -34.53 -13.42
CA LEU A 192 8.17 -35.31 -12.99
C LEU A 192 7.81 -36.50 -12.09
N ILE A 193 6.85 -36.33 -11.17
CA ILE A 193 6.53 -37.26 -10.09
C ILE A 193 5.19 -37.95 -10.31
N TYR A 194 4.15 -37.20 -10.74
CA TYR A 194 2.76 -37.66 -10.66
C TYR A 194 2.11 -37.99 -12.01
N ASN A 195 2.90 -38.26 -13.07
CA ASN A 195 2.38 -38.62 -14.40
C ASN A 195 1.30 -37.64 -14.88
N GLU A 196 1.58 -36.35 -14.76
CA GLU A 196 0.72 -35.26 -15.25
C GLU A 196 -0.59 -35.10 -14.47
N ASN A 197 -0.76 -35.76 -13.31
CA ASN A 197 -1.93 -35.54 -12.46
C ASN A 197 -1.93 -34.11 -11.90
N THR A 198 -2.94 -33.32 -12.30
CA THR A 198 -3.05 -31.90 -11.99
C THR A 198 -3.82 -31.58 -10.70
N TYR A 199 -4.25 -32.58 -9.93
CA TYR A 199 -5.07 -32.35 -8.72
C TYR A 199 -4.44 -31.34 -7.76
N ARG A 200 -3.14 -31.51 -7.45
CA ARG A 200 -2.45 -30.70 -6.43
C ARG A 200 -2.19 -29.26 -6.90
N GLN A 201 -1.82 -29.07 -8.17
CA GLN A 201 -1.68 -27.72 -8.75
C GLN A 201 -3.02 -26.97 -8.79
N ASN A 202 -4.13 -27.68 -9.05
CA ASN A 202 -5.46 -27.06 -9.07
C ASN A 202 -5.89 -26.63 -7.65
N ARG A 203 -5.56 -27.45 -6.63
CA ARG A 203 -5.77 -27.06 -5.22
C ARG A 203 -4.94 -25.84 -4.83
N LEU A 204 -3.67 -25.77 -5.22
CA LEU A 204 -2.83 -24.58 -4.98
C LEU A 204 -3.38 -23.32 -5.63
N ALA A 205 -3.88 -23.41 -6.86
CA ALA A 205 -4.51 -22.29 -7.53
C ALA A 205 -5.76 -21.81 -6.77
N GLN A 206 -6.57 -22.73 -6.22
CA GLN A 206 -7.72 -22.38 -5.37
C GLN A 206 -7.29 -21.64 -4.10
N GLU A 207 -6.25 -22.12 -3.40
CA GLU A 207 -5.73 -21.45 -2.19
C GLU A 207 -5.20 -20.04 -2.50
N LEU A 208 -4.50 -19.85 -3.62
CA LEU A 208 -4.06 -18.53 -4.06
C LEU A 208 -5.26 -17.58 -4.30
N MET A 209 -6.30 -18.05 -4.98
CA MET A 209 -7.49 -17.22 -5.23
C MET A 209 -8.22 -16.88 -3.92
N SER A 210 -8.31 -17.84 -2.99
CA SER A 210 -8.84 -17.62 -1.64
C SER A 210 -8.04 -16.56 -0.87
N PHE A 211 -6.71 -16.60 -0.95
CA PHE A 211 -5.84 -15.56 -0.40
C PHE A 211 -6.13 -14.20 -1.03
N ARG A 212 -6.17 -14.09 -2.37
CA ARG A 212 -6.45 -12.81 -3.07
C ARG A 212 -7.76 -12.19 -2.61
N SER A 213 -8.83 -12.99 -2.57
CA SER A 213 -10.12 -12.52 -2.05
C SER A 213 -10.05 -12.08 -0.59
N SER A 214 -9.28 -12.79 0.25
CA SER A 214 -9.06 -12.39 1.64
C SER A 214 -8.31 -11.06 1.74
N ALA A 215 -7.26 -10.88 0.93
CA ALA A 215 -6.46 -9.66 0.88
C ALA A 215 -7.31 -8.45 0.43
N ASP A 216 -8.14 -8.61 -0.61
CA ASP A 216 -9.03 -7.55 -1.07
C ASP A 216 -10.06 -7.15 0.01
N ASN A 217 -10.51 -8.11 0.82
CA ASN A 217 -11.38 -7.82 1.97
C ASN A 217 -10.63 -7.09 3.08
N TRP A 218 -9.40 -7.51 3.40
CA TRP A 218 -8.58 -6.80 4.40
C TRP A 218 -8.28 -5.37 3.98
N GLU A 219 -8.02 -5.12 2.70
CA GLU A 219 -7.80 -3.77 2.17
C GLU A 219 -9.01 -2.86 2.45
N LYS A 220 -10.22 -3.36 2.16
CA LYS A 220 -11.47 -2.66 2.48
C LYS A 220 -11.65 -2.46 3.98
N GLU A 221 -11.31 -3.45 4.81
CA GLU A 221 -11.37 -3.34 6.26
C GLU A 221 -10.44 -2.25 6.79
N TYR A 222 -9.19 -2.17 6.30
CA TYR A 222 -8.24 -1.12 6.69
C TYR A 222 -8.75 0.28 6.34
N LYS A 223 -9.27 0.45 5.11
CA LYS A 223 -9.87 1.71 4.69
C LYS A 223 -11.09 2.09 5.54
N ALA A 224 -11.94 1.12 5.89
CA ALA A 224 -13.17 1.38 6.65
C ALA A 224 -12.95 1.62 8.15
N GLN A 225 -12.04 0.87 8.79
CA GLN A 225 -11.81 0.97 10.24
C GLN A 225 -10.98 2.21 10.61
N ALA A 226 -10.22 2.75 9.66
CA ALA A 226 -9.37 3.93 9.85
C ALA A 226 -8.48 3.83 11.11
N LEU A 227 -7.86 2.67 11.35
CA LEU A 227 -7.03 2.37 12.54
C LEU A 227 -5.81 3.29 12.69
N PHE A 228 -5.43 4.00 11.62
CA PHE A 228 -4.41 5.05 11.65
C PHE A 228 -4.85 6.30 12.43
N TRP A 229 -6.14 6.45 12.74
CA TRP A 229 -6.71 7.64 13.34
C TRP A 229 -7.25 7.42 14.76
N PRO A 230 -7.17 8.39 15.69
CA PRO A 230 -6.40 9.65 15.60
C PRO A 230 -4.96 9.52 16.09
N GLN A 231 -4.62 8.49 16.90
CA GLN A 231 -3.40 8.50 17.70
C GLN A 231 -2.13 8.40 16.85
N LYS A 232 -2.11 7.57 15.80
CA LYS A 232 -0.94 7.41 14.92
C LYS A 232 -0.67 8.70 14.13
N VAL A 233 -1.69 9.32 13.54
CA VAL A 233 -1.54 10.63 12.87
C VAL A 233 -1.07 11.72 13.83
N ARG A 234 -1.64 11.78 15.04
CA ARG A 234 -1.22 12.76 16.06
C ARG A 234 0.28 12.62 16.37
N ARG A 235 0.73 11.39 16.66
CA ARG A 235 2.15 11.11 16.94
C ARG A 235 3.05 11.50 15.78
N PHE A 236 2.66 11.17 14.55
CA PHE A 236 3.39 11.53 13.35
C PHE A 236 3.53 13.05 13.20
N VAL A 237 2.41 13.79 13.34
CA VAL A 237 2.39 15.27 13.27
C VAL A 237 3.29 15.88 14.34
N GLU A 238 3.15 15.44 15.58
CA GLU A 238 3.95 15.93 16.71
C GLU A 238 5.45 15.66 16.52
N THR A 239 5.82 14.52 15.92
CA THR A 239 7.21 14.18 15.60
C THR A 239 7.81 15.10 14.53
N ILE A 240 7.00 15.52 13.54
CA ILE A 240 7.41 16.51 12.54
C ILE A 240 7.58 17.88 13.19
N GLN A 241 6.60 18.29 14.01
CA GLN A 241 6.59 19.60 14.67
C GLN A 241 7.80 19.80 15.61
N ASP A 242 8.25 18.73 16.28
CA ASP A 242 9.39 18.77 17.20
C ASP A 242 10.76 18.96 16.52
N LYS A 243 10.88 18.85 15.19
CA LYS A 243 12.18 19.00 14.50
C LYS A 243 12.71 20.44 14.52
N THR A 244 11.84 21.45 14.65
CA THR A 244 12.14 22.89 14.80
C THR A 244 13.03 23.56 13.75
N ASP A 245 13.53 22.83 12.74
CA ASP A 245 14.42 23.31 11.67
C ASP A 245 13.69 23.65 10.36
N TRP A 246 12.36 23.75 10.42
CA TRP A 246 11.52 24.13 9.28
C TRP A 246 11.81 25.55 8.81
N LYS A 247 12.02 25.72 7.50
CA LYS A 247 12.27 27.05 6.90
C LYS A 247 11.00 27.89 6.83
N SER A 248 9.83 27.25 6.72
CA SER A 248 8.53 27.91 6.68
C SER A 248 7.43 26.93 7.14
N HIS A 249 6.28 27.47 7.56
CA HIS A 249 5.09 26.65 7.84
C HIS A 249 4.61 25.85 6.62
N ASN A 250 4.88 26.34 5.40
CA ASN A 250 4.53 25.60 4.20
C ASN A 250 5.40 24.35 4.02
N ASP A 251 6.70 24.43 4.29
CA ASP A 251 7.59 23.28 4.20
C ASP A 251 7.20 22.19 5.22
N GLU A 252 6.83 22.62 6.43
CA GLU A 252 6.30 21.73 7.47
C GLU A 252 4.97 21.08 7.03
N ALA A 253 4.05 21.87 6.46
CA ALA A 253 2.76 21.37 5.98
C ALA A 253 2.92 20.39 4.81
N VAL A 254 3.89 20.61 3.91
CA VAL A 254 4.22 19.69 2.82
C VAL A 254 4.76 18.37 3.37
N ALA A 255 5.64 18.39 4.37
CA ALA A 255 6.14 17.17 4.98
C ALA A 255 5.04 16.33 5.65
N ILE A 256 4.07 16.98 6.30
CA ILE A 256 2.89 16.29 6.84
C ILE A 256 2.04 15.71 5.71
N LYS A 257 1.76 16.51 4.67
CA LYS A 257 0.99 16.09 3.49
C LYS A 257 1.57 14.83 2.87
N GLU A 258 2.88 14.79 2.62
CA GLU A 258 3.56 13.64 2.03
C GLU A 258 3.44 12.36 2.87
N GLY A 259 3.29 12.48 4.19
CA GLY A 259 3.02 11.35 5.07
C GLY A 259 1.57 10.90 5.00
N LEU A 260 0.62 11.84 5.08
CA LEU A 260 -0.81 11.54 5.03
C LEU A 260 -1.24 10.95 3.68
N GLU A 261 -0.64 11.38 2.56
CA GLU A 261 -0.90 10.82 1.22
C GLU A 261 -0.47 9.36 1.05
N LYS A 262 0.36 8.84 1.95
CA LYS A 262 0.82 7.44 1.90
C LYS A 262 -0.10 6.48 2.65
N ILE A 263 -1.03 6.98 3.47
CA ILE A 263 -1.93 6.16 4.30
C ILE A 263 -2.85 5.35 3.39
N LEU A 264 -3.10 4.07 3.72
CA LEU A 264 -4.12 3.28 3.05
C LEU A 264 -5.52 3.74 3.49
N THR A 265 -6.02 4.81 2.89
CA THR A 265 -7.34 5.38 3.18
C THR A 265 -7.95 6.05 1.94
N ASP A 266 -9.27 6.19 1.93
CA ASP A 266 -9.98 7.03 0.96
C ASP A 266 -10.26 8.44 1.52
N ASP A 267 -9.94 8.68 2.80
CA ASP A 267 -10.13 9.95 3.49
C ASP A 267 -9.28 11.08 2.86
N MET A 268 -9.80 12.30 2.93
CA MET A 268 -9.11 13.52 2.49
C MET A 268 -8.77 14.39 3.70
N PHE A 269 -7.59 15.01 3.70
CA PHE A 269 -7.14 15.80 4.84
C PHE A 269 -6.92 17.26 4.47
N TYR A 270 -7.27 18.15 5.39
CA TYR A 270 -6.69 19.48 5.49
C TYR A 270 -5.58 19.49 6.52
N ILE A 271 -4.52 20.21 6.21
CA ILE A 271 -3.37 20.47 7.08
C ILE A 271 -3.24 21.98 7.17
N VAL A 272 -3.43 22.53 8.36
CA VAL A 272 -3.37 23.97 8.59
C VAL A 272 -2.33 24.25 9.66
N ILE A 273 -1.30 25.02 9.30
CA ILE A 273 -0.20 25.40 10.19
C ILE A 273 -0.18 26.91 10.32
N PHE A 274 -0.14 27.41 11.55
CA PHE A 274 -0.16 28.85 11.83
C PHE A 274 0.64 29.21 13.08
N PRO A 275 1.07 30.48 13.22
CA PRO A 275 1.79 30.93 14.41
C PRO A 275 1.05 30.64 15.72
N GLU A 276 1.81 30.45 16.80
CA GLU A 276 1.24 30.30 18.15
C GLU A 276 0.35 31.49 18.56
N SER A 277 0.70 32.69 18.10
CA SER A 277 0.01 33.95 18.44
C SER A 277 -1.29 34.21 17.69
N SER A 278 -1.63 33.42 16.67
CA SER A 278 -2.84 33.64 15.87
C SER A 278 -4.11 33.35 16.65
N SER A 279 -5.16 34.14 16.40
CA SER A 279 -6.49 33.85 16.96
C SER A 279 -7.16 32.73 16.15
N LEU A 280 -7.67 31.73 16.85
CA LEU A 280 -8.33 30.56 16.28
C LEU A 280 -9.80 30.51 16.70
N LEU A 281 -10.70 30.42 15.73
CA LEU A 281 -12.11 30.09 15.92
C LEU A 281 -12.48 28.91 15.03
N LYS A 282 -13.34 28.02 15.53
CA LYS A 282 -13.77 26.86 14.74
C LYS A 282 -15.19 26.43 15.10
N TYR A 283 -15.86 25.83 14.13
CA TYR A 283 -17.07 25.06 14.29
C TYR A 283 -16.80 23.65 13.77
N GLN A 284 -17.28 22.65 14.50
CA GLN A 284 -17.22 21.25 14.09
C GLN A 284 -18.52 20.56 14.49
N LYS A 285 -19.15 19.89 13.53
CA LYS A 285 -20.38 19.12 13.78
C LYS A 285 -20.07 17.78 14.46
N SER A 286 -18.93 17.17 14.15
CA SER A 286 -18.41 15.97 14.81
C SER A 286 -17.03 16.22 15.42
N ASN A 287 -16.82 15.73 16.64
CA ASN A 287 -15.56 15.92 17.37
C ASN A 287 -14.46 14.90 16.98
N ASP A 288 -14.77 13.89 16.15
CA ASP A 288 -13.85 12.77 15.86
C ASP A 288 -12.98 12.98 14.60
N GLN A 289 -13.14 14.10 13.88
CA GLN A 289 -12.45 14.38 12.61
C GLN A 289 -11.31 15.40 12.71
N LEU A 290 -11.04 15.94 13.90
CA LEU A 290 -10.03 16.98 14.10
C LEU A 290 -8.91 16.50 15.02
N ILE A 291 -7.67 16.68 14.58
CA ILE A 291 -6.48 16.62 15.42
C ILE A 291 -5.94 18.04 15.60
N GLU A 292 -5.60 18.35 16.84
CA GLU A 292 -5.03 19.64 17.21
C GLU A 292 -3.73 19.41 17.97
N SER A 293 -2.63 19.97 17.45
CA SER A 293 -1.35 20.07 18.14
C SER A 293 -1.00 21.56 18.28
N LEU A 294 -1.33 22.11 19.43
CA LEU A 294 -1.26 23.56 19.70
C LEU A 294 -0.08 23.88 20.63
N LYS A 295 0.51 25.06 20.46
CA LYS A 295 1.58 25.61 21.31
C LYS A 295 2.78 24.69 21.44
N ARG A 296 3.20 24.09 20.33
CA ARG A 296 4.32 23.14 20.27
C ARG A 296 5.29 23.59 19.18
N GLY A 297 6.57 23.66 19.49
CA GLY A 297 7.58 24.13 18.53
C GLY A 297 7.38 25.57 18.03
N GLY A 298 6.59 26.40 18.73
CA GLY A 298 6.25 27.77 18.30
C GLY A 298 5.13 27.86 17.24
N THR A 299 4.50 26.73 16.89
CA THR A 299 3.45 26.65 15.89
C THR A 299 2.18 25.97 16.44
N ASN A 300 1.08 26.17 15.74
CA ASN A 300 -0.18 25.45 15.91
C ASN A 300 -0.47 24.66 14.63
N ILE A 301 -0.83 23.39 14.76
CA ILE A 301 -1.17 22.51 13.64
C ILE A 301 -2.57 21.93 13.86
N LEU A 302 -3.40 22.04 12.84
CA LEU A 302 -4.70 21.41 12.75
C LEU A 302 -4.73 20.44 11.57
N ILE A 303 -5.14 19.20 11.83
CA ILE A 303 -5.45 18.22 10.79
C ILE A 303 -6.94 17.93 10.84
N TYR A 304 -7.65 18.32 9.78
CA TYR A 304 -9.05 17.93 9.60
C TYR A 304 -9.13 16.78 8.61
N ARG A 305 -9.93 15.76 8.93
CA ARG A 305 -10.18 14.59 8.09
C ARG A 305 -11.61 14.61 7.57
N SER A 306 -11.78 14.49 6.26
CA SER A 306 -13.06 14.26 5.62
C SER A 306 -13.17 12.82 5.13
N LYS A 307 -14.24 12.14 5.50
CA LYS A 307 -14.56 10.77 5.06
C LYS A 307 -15.35 10.74 3.76
N THR A 308 -16.01 11.84 3.40
CA THR A 308 -17.01 11.87 2.33
C THR A 308 -16.64 12.77 1.15
N ALA A 309 -15.69 13.71 1.32
CA ALA A 309 -15.33 14.70 0.29
C ALA A 309 -15.02 14.07 -1.08
N ARG A 310 -14.38 12.90 -1.10
CA ARG A 310 -14.07 12.15 -2.33
C ARG A 310 -15.31 11.81 -3.17
N THR A 311 -16.47 11.67 -2.54
CA THR A 311 -17.73 11.23 -3.17
C THR A 311 -18.76 12.35 -3.33
N VAL A 312 -18.40 13.57 -2.96
CA VAL A 312 -19.27 14.74 -3.07
C VAL A 312 -19.57 15.04 -4.55
N THR A 313 -20.78 15.50 -4.84
CA THR A 313 -21.16 15.91 -6.20
C THR A 313 -20.62 17.30 -6.54
N GLN A 314 -20.37 17.55 -7.84
CA GLN A 314 -19.94 18.88 -8.31
C GLN A 314 -20.87 20.00 -7.84
N GLU A 315 -22.18 19.78 -7.84
CA GLU A 315 -23.18 20.76 -7.38
C GLU A 315 -22.96 21.16 -5.90
N LYS A 316 -22.79 20.18 -5.01
CA LYS A 316 -22.53 20.44 -3.59
C LYS A 316 -21.19 21.15 -3.39
N TRP A 317 -20.19 20.76 -4.17
CA TRP A 317 -18.87 21.38 -4.18
C TRP A 317 -18.93 22.85 -4.57
N ASP A 318 -19.54 23.16 -5.72
CA ASP A 318 -19.68 24.53 -6.22
C ASP A 318 -20.48 25.41 -5.27
N LYS A 319 -21.51 24.84 -4.63
CA LYS A 319 -22.30 25.56 -3.63
C LYS A 319 -21.50 25.89 -2.38
N LEU A 320 -20.76 24.93 -1.80
CA LEU A 320 -19.88 25.19 -0.65
C LEU A 320 -18.82 26.23 -1.00
N LYS A 321 -18.19 26.11 -2.17
CA LYS A 321 -17.23 27.08 -2.69
C LYS A 321 -17.85 28.48 -2.75
N GLN A 322 -19.00 28.64 -3.42
CA GLN A 322 -19.67 29.93 -3.55
C GLN A 322 -19.99 30.53 -2.18
N ASP A 323 -20.48 29.71 -1.24
CA ASP A 323 -20.86 30.19 0.08
C ASP A 323 -19.64 30.64 0.90
N VAL A 324 -18.50 29.92 0.83
CA VAL A 324 -17.23 30.35 1.46
C VAL A 324 -16.69 31.62 0.81
N GLU A 325 -16.77 31.74 -0.51
CA GLU A 325 -16.37 32.94 -1.26
C GLU A 325 -17.17 34.18 -0.86
N ASN A 326 -18.47 34.01 -0.58
CA ASN A 326 -19.33 35.08 -0.08
C ASN A 326 -18.92 35.60 1.31
N GLN A 327 -18.14 34.83 2.06
CA GLN A 327 -17.65 35.25 3.38
C GLN A 327 -16.44 36.17 3.31
N ARG A 328 -15.75 36.36 2.17
CA ARG A 328 -14.48 37.13 2.09
C ARG A 328 -14.48 38.50 2.76
N ALA A 329 -15.61 39.20 2.78
CA ALA A 329 -15.75 40.53 3.35
C ALA A 329 -16.73 40.54 4.52
N ILE A 330 -16.24 40.16 5.69
CA ILE A 330 -17.06 40.23 6.91
C ILE A 330 -17.01 41.65 7.45
N LYS A 331 -18.16 42.32 7.41
CA LYS A 331 -18.36 43.64 8.02
C LYS A 331 -18.89 43.41 9.42
N TYR A 332 -18.16 43.84 10.46
CA TYR A 332 -18.68 43.81 11.82
C TYR A 332 -19.04 45.19 12.35
N ALA A 333 -20.10 45.16 13.15
CA ALA A 333 -20.75 46.28 13.79
C ALA A 333 -20.93 45.98 15.29
N ASP A 334 -19.85 45.87 16.06
CA ASP A 334 -19.91 46.22 17.50
C ASP A 334 -18.51 46.45 18.08
N GLY A 335 -18.16 47.71 18.31
CA GLY A 335 -16.86 48.15 18.85
C GLY A 335 -16.66 47.88 20.34
N ARG A 336 -17.41 46.95 20.96
CA ARG A 336 -17.45 46.82 22.42
C ARG A 336 -16.40 45.89 23.04
N ARG A 337 -15.66 45.08 22.27
CA ARG A 337 -14.72 44.09 22.84
C ARG A 337 -13.37 43.91 22.13
N GLY A 338 -13.10 44.62 21.05
CA GLY A 338 -11.81 44.47 20.32
C GLY A 338 -11.55 43.09 19.72
N LEU A 339 -12.55 42.20 19.71
CA LEU A 339 -12.53 40.89 19.05
C LEU A 339 -13.18 41.04 17.66
N TRP A 340 -12.56 40.48 16.63
CA TRP A 340 -13.02 40.60 15.25
C TRP A 340 -14.13 39.60 14.89
N MET A 341 -14.32 38.53 15.68
CA MET A 341 -15.37 37.52 15.54
C MET A 341 -15.48 36.71 16.85
N ASP A 342 -16.65 36.13 17.14
CA ASP A 342 -16.83 35.17 18.25
C ASP A 342 -17.31 33.78 17.79
N THR A 343 -17.34 32.82 18.73
CA THR A 343 -17.70 31.42 18.44
C THR A 343 -19.15 31.24 17.97
N GLU A 344 -20.09 32.07 18.45
CA GLU A 344 -21.51 31.96 18.06
C GLU A 344 -21.70 32.45 16.63
N GLN A 345 -20.98 33.50 16.24
CA GLN A 345 -20.96 33.99 14.86
C GLN A 345 -20.37 32.94 13.90
N VAL A 346 -19.27 32.28 14.28
CA VAL A 346 -18.67 31.20 13.48
C VAL A 346 -19.65 30.05 13.29
N LYS A 347 -20.35 29.68 14.35
CA LYS A 347 -21.40 28.65 14.31
C LYS A 347 -22.55 29.08 13.40
N GLU A 348 -23.01 30.32 13.49
CA GLU A 348 -24.07 30.83 12.62
C GLU A 348 -23.67 30.83 11.14
N ILE A 349 -22.44 31.23 10.82
CA ILE A 349 -21.90 31.15 9.46
C ILE A 349 -21.91 29.70 8.98
N ALA A 350 -21.38 28.78 9.78
CA ALA A 350 -21.30 27.37 9.41
C ALA A 350 -22.68 26.73 9.23
N GLU A 351 -23.64 26.99 10.13
CA GLU A 351 -24.95 26.32 10.11
C GLU A 351 -25.94 26.95 9.14
N LYS A 352 -25.87 28.27 8.90
CA LYS A 352 -26.89 29.01 8.13
C LYS A 352 -26.40 29.56 6.80
N GLN A 353 -25.10 29.81 6.65
CA GLN A 353 -24.57 30.55 5.50
C GLN A 353 -23.72 29.68 4.58
N ILE A 354 -23.07 28.63 5.09
CA ILE A 354 -22.26 27.71 4.28
C ILE A 354 -22.96 26.37 4.14
N SER A 355 -23.47 26.10 2.94
CA SER A 355 -24.14 24.85 2.64
C SER A 355 -23.18 23.67 2.80
N ASN A 356 -23.67 22.58 3.39
CA ASN A 356 -22.91 21.34 3.62
C ASN A 356 -21.68 21.49 4.53
N CYS A 357 -21.57 22.58 5.29
CA CYS A 357 -20.48 22.78 6.23
C CYS A 357 -20.58 21.80 7.42
N VAL A 358 -19.55 20.99 7.59
CA VAL A 358 -19.39 20.08 8.75
C VAL A 358 -18.23 20.52 9.62
N PHE A 359 -17.28 21.25 9.04
CA PHE A 359 -16.18 21.90 9.71
C PHE A 359 -15.97 23.29 9.12
N LEU A 360 -15.82 24.29 10.00
CA LEU A 360 -15.42 25.65 9.66
C LEU A 360 -14.27 26.05 10.55
N LEU A 361 -13.21 26.57 9.95
CA LEU A 361 -12.03 27.09 10.61
C LEU A 361 -11.86 28.55 10.21
N VAL A 362 -11.64 29.40 11.20
CA VAL A 362 -11.31 30.80 10.98
C VAL A 362 -10.05 31.15 11.78
N VAL A 363 -9.00 31.56 11.06
CA VAL A 363 -7.71 31.94 11.66
C VAL A 363 -7.46 33.41 11.36
N GLY A 364 -7.48 34.24 12.40
CA GLY A 364 -7.12 35.65 12.30
C GLY A 364 -5.61 35.81 12.44
N GLU A 365 -5.00 36.57 11.53
CA GLU A 365 -3.56 36.78 11.54
C GLU A 365 -3.19 38.24 11.22
N THR A 366 -1.98 38.63 11.59
CA THR A 366 -1.40 39.95 11.27
C THR A 366 -0.38 39.91 10.13
N SER A 367 0.03 38.71 9.67
CA SER A 367 1.24 38.52 8.86
C SER A 367 1.17 37.52 7.68
N ASN A 368 0.01 36.89 7.40
CA ASN A 368 -0.18 35.92 6.30
C ASN A 368 0.82 34.73 6.28
N VAL A 369 1.21 34.23 7.45
CA VAL A 369 2.11 33.09 7.63
C VAL A 369 1.31 31.78 7.83
N VAL A 370 -0.02 31.78 7.75
CA VAL A 370 -0.80 30.52 7.72
C VAL A 370 -0.51 29.73 6.43
N ALA A 371 -0.11 28.47 6.61
CA ALA A 371 0.00 27.50 5.52
C ALA A 371 -1.22 26.56 5.53
N VAL A 372 -1.80 26.33 4.36
CA VAL A 372 -2.86 25.34 4.14
C VAL A 372 -2.38 24.36 3.07
N GLN A 373 -2.39 23.07 3.40
CA GLN A 373 -2.17 21.98 2.47
C GLN A 373 -3.34 21.02 2.53
N SER A 374 -3.53 20.25 1.45
CA SER A 374 -4.52 19.20 1.40
C SER A 374 -4.03 17.99 0.62
N THR A 375 -4.52 16.82 0.99
CA THR A 375 -4.26 15.56 0.27
C THR A 375 -5.24 15.38 -0.89
N HIS A 376 -4.87 14.52 -1.85
CA HIS A 376 -5.71 14.12 -2.98
C HIS A 376 -6.24 15.29 -3.82
N ALA A 377 -5.35 16.24 -4.12
CA ALA A 377 -5.66 17.42 -4.92
C ALA A 377 -6.02 17.12 -6.38
N ASP A 378 -5.79 15.87 -6.82
CA ASP A 378 -6.20 15.33 -8.12
C ASP A 378 -7.72 15.18 -8.26
N ILE A 379 -8.44 15.00 -7.15
CA ILE A 379 -9.91 14.89 -7.12
C ILE A 379 -10.52 16.29 -7.02
N TRP A 380 -10.07 17.03 -5.99
CA TRP A 380 -10.46 18.40 -5.76
C TRP A 380 -9.21 19.21 -5.50
N SER A 381 -8.93 20.19 -6.35
CA SER A 381 -7.71 21.00 -6.26
C SER A 381 -7.54 21.76 -4.94
N TRP A 382 -8.62 21.96 -4.17
CA TRP A 382 -8.62 22.59 -2.84
C TRP A 382 -8.78 21.60 -1.67
N GLY A 383 -8.77 20.28 -1.91
CA GLY A 383 -8.84 19.28 -0.84
C GLY A 383 -10.28 18.92 -0.42
N PRO A 384 -10.55 18.68 0.87
CA PRO A 384 -11.87 18.24 1.33
C PRO A 384 -12.94 19.35 1.43
N GLY A 385 -12.69 20.52 0.83
CA GLY A 385 -13.63 21.63 0.83
C GLY A 385 -13.06 22.87 0.15
N TRP A 386 -13.35 24.05 0.70
CA TRP A 386 -12.88 25.31 0.15
C TRP A 386 -12.34 26.22 1.23
N TRP A 387 -11.31 26.99 0.90
CA TRP A 387 -10.75 27.99 1.78
C TRP A 387 -10.35 29.23 1.00
N ASN A 388 -10.38 30.38 1.68
CA ASN A 388 -9.95 31.64 1.11
C ASN A 388 -9.51 32.64 2.19
N TRP A 389 -8.83 33.67 1.73
CA TRP A 389 -8.45 34.83 2.53
C TRP A 389 -9.52 35.92 2.43
N GLY A 390 -9.92 36.42 3.59
CA GLY A 390 -10.77 37.58 3.73
C GLY A 390 -10.08 38.72 4.45
N ASN A 391 -10.79 39.84 4.57
CA ASN A 391 -10.37 40.96 5.41
C ASN A 391 -11.50 41.34 6.36
N TYR A 392 -11.20 41.48 7.64
CA TYR A 392 -12.12 42.05 8.63
C TYR A 392 -11.72 43.50 8.92
N THR A 393 -12.67 44.32 9.37
CA THR A 393 -12.41 45.73 9.70
C THR A 393 -12.59 45.93 11.21
N TYR A 394 -11.56 46.47 11.89
CA TYR A 394 -11.56 46.67 13.34
C TYR A 394 -12.54 47.76 13.82
N SER A 395 -12.74 48.81 13.02
CA SER A 395 -13.75 49.86 13.24
C SER A 395 -14.10 50.56 11.93
N GLU A 396 -15.35 51.03 11.78
CA GLU A 396 -15.75 51.84 10.61
C GLU A 396 -14.95 53.15 10.50
N LEU A 397 -14.37 53.60 11.62
CA LEU A 397 -13.64 54.87 11.74
C LEU A 397 -12.16 54.76 11.31
N GLU A 398 -11.48 53.65 11.60
CA GLU A 398 -10.02 53.55 11.40
C GLU A 398 -9.62 52.79 10.12
N LYS A 399 -10.56 52.13 9.43
CA LYS A 399 -10.30 51.33 8.20
C LYS A 399 -9.13 50.34 8.30
N ILE A 400 -8.70 49.97 9.51
CA ILE A 400 -7.64 48.97 9.69
C ILE A 400 -8.25 47.62 9.33
N LYS A 401 -7.72 47.02 8.27
CA LYS A 401 -8.11 45.69 7.79
C LYS A 401 -7.11 44.66 8.29
N GLY A 402 -7.60 43.67 9.02
CA GLY A 402 -6.81 42.48 9.35
C GLY A 402 -7.14 41.33 8.39
N PRO A 403 -6.13 40.60 7.87
CA PRO A 403 -6.39 39.41 7.08
C PRO A 403 -6.86 38.27 7.98
N TYR A 404 -7.68 37.38 7.42
CA TYR A 404 -8.04 36.13 8.07
C TYR A 404 -8.24 35.03 7.03
N LEU A 405 -7.94 33.79 7.43
CA LEU A 405 -8.29 32.58 6.68
C LEU A 405 -9.68 32.12 7.10
N ILE A 406 -10.53 31.79 6.13
CA ILE A 406 -11.74 30.98 6.35
C ILE A 406 -11.63 29.70 5.54
N LEU A 407 -11.87 28.57 6.18
CA LEU A 407 -11.78 27.24 5.58
C LEU A 407 -12.97 26.41 6.01
N SER A 408 -13.71 25.89 5.05
CA SER A 408 -14.84 25.00 5.29
C SER A 408 -14.62 23.65 4.62
N ALA A 409 -15.10 22.58 5.25
CA ALA A 409 -14.98 21.22 4.72
C ALA A 409 -16.25 20.39 4.86
N PHE A 410 -16.36 19.39 3.98
CA PHE A 410 -17.35 18.31 4.08
C PHE A 410 -16.98 17.31 5.17
N GLU A 411 -17.92 16.46 5.57
CA GLU A 411 -17.70 15.39 6.57
C GLU A 411 -16.60 14.40 6.18
#